data_AF-A0A7S1N9E4-F1
#
_entry.id   AF-A0A7S1N9E4-F1
#
_cell.length_a   1.000
_cell.length_b   1.000
_cell.length_c   1.000
_cell.angle_alpha   90.00
_cell.angle_beta   90.00
_cell.angle_gamma   90.00
#
_symmetry.space_group_name_H-M   'P 1'
#
loop_
_entity.id
_entity.type
_entity.pdbx_description
1 polymer ?
#
loop_
_entity_poly.entity_id
_entity_poly.type
_entity_poly.pdbx_seq_one_letter_code
_entity_poly.pdbx_strand_id
1 'polypeptide(L)'
;PGCISSQSSDPPPADALADWLGASETLMFSYLTNNWDRLYAGGNDLFVRKGQDLRPRFIWLDNGNALSAFGTDEMNGGKTLSMLCSACKFATHVVQKLREGPLGQQVKQSIEGCTDKVLLFPKMTEQQMDRMYDGLTSRQEWLLKEVDACIAKYGEAAVLSLRE
;
A
#
# COMPACT_ATOMS: atom_id res chain seq x y z
N PRO A 1 -18.67 12.37 -0.33
CA PRO A 1 -19.42 11.14 0.04
C PRO A 1 -18.84 10.55 1.33
N GLY A 2 -19.59 10.60 2.42
CA GLY A 2 -19.11 10.19 3.75
C GLY A 2 -18.95 8.68 3.88
N CYS A 3 -17.88 8.23 4.53
CA CYS A 3 -17.65 6.84 4.88
C CYS A 3 -18.73 6.38 5.87
N ILE A 4 -19.69 5.59 5.40
CA ILE A 4 -20.65 4.85 6.22
C ILE A 4 -20.23 3.38 6.18
N SER A 5 -19.97 2.80 7.34
CA SER A 5 -19.97 1.35 7.51
C SER A 5 -20.24 1.00 8.97
N SER A 6 -21.25 0.16 9.17
CA SER A 6 -21.63 -0.49 10.41
C SER A 6 -20.53 -1.47 10.85
N GLN A 7 -19.82 -1.17 11.94
CA GLN A 7 -18.90 -2.13 12.56
C GLN A 7 -19.63 -2.90 13.67
N SER A 8 -19.55 -4.23 13.63
CA SER A 8 -19.92 -5.09 14.76
C SER A 8 -18.93 -4.88 15.91
N SER A 9 -19.42 -4.97 17.15
CA SER A 9 -18.65 -4.75 18.38
C SER A 9 -17.62 -5.82 18.71
N ASP A 10 -17.68 -6.97 18.04
CA ASP A 10 -16.77 -8.09 18.31
C ASP A 10 -15.52 -7.99 17.43
N PRO A 11 -14.31 -8.08 18.00
CA PRO A 11 -13.08 -8.12 17.22
C PRO A 11 -13.08 -9.38 16.34
N PRO A 12 -12.66 -9.28 15.07
CA PRO A 12 -12.53 -10.46 14.22
C PRO A 12 -11.54 -11.45 14.84
N PRO A 13 -11.67 -12.76 14.55
CA PRO A 13 -10.67 -13.76 14.93
C PRO A 13 -9.26 -13.31 14.49
N ALA A 14 -8.23 -13.62 15.29
CA ALA A 14 -6.85 -13.17 15.03
C ALA A 14 -6.36 -13.50 13.59
N ASP A 15 -6.77 -14.66 13.06
CA ASP A 15 -6.47 -15.08 11.69
C ASP A 15 -7.10 -14.16 10.64
N ALA A 16 -8.36 -13.76 10.85
CA ALA A 16 -9.03 -12.81 9.98
C ALA A 16 -8.35 -11.43 10.05
N LEU A 17 -7.93 -10.97 11.24
CA LEU A 17 -7.21 -9.71 11.38
C LEU A 17 -5.88 -9.72 10.62
N ALA A 18 -5.11 -10.81 10.67
CA ALA A 18 -3.85 -10.93 9.94
C ALA A 18 -4.05 -10.90 8.42
N ASP A 19 -5.10 -11.54 7.92
CA ASP A 19 -5.48 -11.51 6.51
C ASP A 19 -5.93 -10.10 6.07
N TRP A 20 -6.73 -9.42 6.90
CA TRP A 20 -7.12 -8.03 6.69
C TRP A 20 -5.92 -7.09 6.62
N LEU A 21 -4.96 -7.24 7.54
CA LEU A 21 -3.76 -6.42 7.55
C LEU A 21 -2.91 -6.66 6.29
N GLY A 22 -2.70 -7.91 5.88
CA GLY A 22 -1.95 -8.20 4.66
C GLY A 22 -2.67 -7.76 3.37
N ALA A 23 -4.00 -7.81 3.34
CA ALA A 23 -4.79 -7.24 2.25
C ALA A 23 -4.67 -5.70 2.22
N SER A 24 -4.74 -5.04 3.37
CA SER A 24 -4.55 -3.59 3.52
C SER A 24 -3.16 -3.17 3.03
N GLU A 25 -2.10 -3.85 3.45
CA GLU A 25 -0.72 -3.62 2.98
C GLU A 25 -0.61 -3.73 1.46
N THR A 26 -1.26 -4.74 0.87
CA THR A 26 -1.26 -4.95 -0.58
C THR A 26 -1.98 -3.82 -1.32
N LEU A 27 -3.11 -3.35 -0.80
CA LEU A 27 -3.86 -2.23 -1.36
C LEU A 27 -3.06 -0.93 -1.24
N MET A 28 -2.37 -0.70 -0.11
CA MET A 28 -1.47 0.44 0.08
C MET A 28 -0.33 0.41 -0.94
N PHE A 29 0.31 -0.74 -1.13
CA PHE A 29 1.36 -0.91 -2.13
C PHE A 29 0.84 -0.66 -3.56
N SER A 30 -0.32 -1.22 -3.90
CA SER A 30 -0.96 -1.05 -5.22
C SER A 30 -1.31 0.41 -5.48
N TYR A 31 -1.82 1.12 -4.47
CA TYR A 31 -2.09 2.55 -4.53
C TYR A 31 -0.81 3.36 -4.74
N LEU A 32 0.21 3.15 -3.90
CA LEU A 32 1.48 3.87 -3.98
C LEU A 32 2.16 3.67 -5.33
N THR A 33 2.09 2.47 -5.89
CA THR A 33 2.72 2.13 -7.17
C THR A 33 1.82 2.34 -8.38
N ASN A 34 0.57 2.77 -8.20
CA ASN A 34 -0.40 2.91 -9.29
C ASN A 34 -0.63 1.59 -10.07
N ASN A 35 -0.50 0.44 -9.39
CA ASN A 35 -0.66 -0.89 -10.00
C ASN A 35 -2.10 -1.39 -9.80
N TRP A 36 -2.98 -1.11 -10.75
CA TRP A 36 -4.41 -1.45 -10.63
C TRP A 36 -4.79 -2.86 -11.07
N ASP A 37 -3.92 -3.54 -11.81
CA ASP A 37 -4.20 -4.89 -12.30
C ASP A 37 -4.41 -5.89 -11.16
N ARG A 38 -3.77 -5.63 -10.01
CA ARG A 38 -3.94 -6.43 -8.79
C ARG A 38 -5.35 -6.43 -8.22
N LEU A 39 -6.14 -5.37 -8.44
CA LEU A 39 -7.51 -5.32 -7.94
C LEU A 39 -8.46 -6.24 -8.71
N TYR A 40 -8.14 -6.53 -9.96
CA TYR A 40 -8.99 -7.33 -10.86
C TYR A 40 -8.52 -8.78 -10.97
N ALA A 41 -7.23 -9.07 -10.68
CA ALA A 41 -6.66 -10.41 -10.79
C ALA A 41 -7.01 -11.37 -9.65
N GLY A 42 -7.68 -10.93 -8.59
CA GLY A 42 -8.25 -11.81 -7.54
C GLY A 42 -7.24 -12.67 -6.75
N GLY A 43 -5.94 -12.52 -6.98
CA GLY A 43 -4.92 -13.45 -6.50
C GLY A 43 -3.83 -12.73 -5.75
N ASN A 44 -3.99 -12.64 -4.45
CA ASN A 44 -2.84 -12.61 -3.59
C ASN A 44 -2.20 -13.99 -3.65
N ASP A 45 -1.02 -14.13 -4.25
CA ASP A 45 -0.32 -15.41 -4.21
C ASP A 45 0.08 -15.70 -2.76
N LEU A 46 -0.46 -16.79 -2.22
CA LEU A 46 -0.22 -17.23 -0.86
C LEU A 46 0.72 -18.44 -0.90
N PHE A 47 1.89 -18.34 -0.28
CA PHE A 47 2.62 -19.54 0.08
C PHE A 47 1.93 -20.20 1.28
N VAL A 48 1.21 -21.29 1.04
CA VAL A 48 0.79 -22.22 2.10
C VAL A 48 1.91 -23.24 2.29
N ARG A 49 2.83 -22.98 3.22
CA ARG A 49 3.83 -24.00 3.60
C ARG A 49 3.12 -25.13 4.34
N LYS A 50 3.34 -26.39 3.93
CA LYS A 50 2.89 -27.56 4.71
C LYS A 50 3.66 -27.63 6.03
N GLY A 51 2.96 -27.42 7.15
CA GLY A 51 3.49 -27.48 8.51
C GLY A 51 2.71 -26.53 9.43
N GLN A 52 2.41 -26.97 10.64
CA GLN A 52 1.56 -26.22 11.59
C GLN A 52 2.18 -24.84 11.91
N ASP A 53 1.32 -23.82 11.99
CA ASP A 53 1.57 -22.45 12.50
C ASP A 53 2.33 -21.41 11.67
N LEU A 54 2.46 -21.55 10.36
CA LEU A 54 2.93 -20.43 9.53
C LEU A 54 1.77 -19.79 8.77
N ARG A 55 1.34 -18.61 9.25
CA ARG A 55 0.31 -17.80 8.58
C ARG A 55 0.74 -17.49 7.14
N PRO A 56 -0.17 -17.59 6.15
CA PRO A 56 0.18 -17.37 4.76
C PRO A 56 0.70 -15.95 4.56
N ARG A 57 1.83 -15.82 3.86
CA ARG A 57 2.39 -14.51 3.50
C ARG A 57 1.97 -14.17 2.08
N PHE A 58 1.49 -12.95 1.92
CA PHE A 58 1.22 -12.34 0.63
C PHE A 58 2.52 -12.18 -0.15
N ILE A 59 2.60 -12.78 -1.32
CA ILE A 59 3.72 -12.58 -2.24
C ILE A 59 3.35 -11.45 -3.20
N TRP A 60 4.28 -10.53 -3.40
CA TRP A 60 4.06 -9.35 -4.23
C TRP A 60 4.56 -9.59 -5.65
N LEU A 61 3.80 -10.36 -6.44
CA LEU A 61 4.06 -10.66 -7.85
C LEU A 61 3.31 -9.72 -8.81
N ASP A 62 3.68 -9.78 -10.09
CA ASP A 62 3.05 -9.11 -11.24
C ASP A 62 2.99 -7.59 -11.14
N ASN A 63 4.15 -6.99 -10.88
CA ASN A 63 4.32 -5.54 -10.78
C ASN A 63 4.76 -4.88 -12.10
N GLY A 64 4.61 -5.56 -13.24
CA GLY A 64 5.03 -5.04 -14.55
C GLY A 64 4.29 -3.77 -14.97
N ASN A 65 3.08 -3.54 -14.43
CA ASN A 65 2.27 -2.36 -14.71
C ASN A 65 2.36 -1.26 -13.64
N ALA A 66 3.15 -1.48 -12.59
CA ALA A 66 3.42 -0.46 -11.58
C ALA A 66 4.19 0.72 -12.20
N LEU A 67 3.93 1.92 -11.68
CA LEU A 67 4.61 3.17 -12.03
C LEU A 67 4.45 3.59 -13.49
N SER A 68 3.53 2.96 -14.24
CA SER A 68 3.30 3.22 -15.67
C SER A 68 2.58 4.54 -15.96
N ALA A 69 1.79 5.05 -15.01
CA ALA A 69 1.00 6.27 -15.14
C ALA A 69 1.48 7.36 -14.15
N PHE A 70 2.60 8.00 -14.46
CA PHE A 70 3.18 9.11 -13.71
C PHE A 70 2.64 10.43 -14.27
N GLY A 71 1.56 10.94 -13.68
CA GLY A 71 0.86 12.17 -14.11
C GLY A 71 -0.66 12.08 -14.20
N THR A 72 -1.24 10.92 -13.90
CA THR A 72 -2.71 10.73 -13.82
C THR A 72 -3.07 10.03 -12.51
N ASP A 73 -2.70 10.66 -11.39
CA ASP A 73 -2.88 10.10 -10.05
C ASP A 73 -4.35 10.00 -9.62
N GLU A 74 -5.28 10.65 -10.33
CA GLU A 74 -6.58 11.02 -9.77
C GLU A 74 -7.76 10.09 -10.12
N MET A 75 -7.76 9.33 -11.22
CA MET A 75 -9.02 8.71 -11.69
C MET A 75 -9.26 7.25 -11.27
N ASN A 76 -8.22 6.42 -11.14
CA ASN A 76 -8.39 4.99 -10.80
C ASN A 76 -8.04 4.65 -9.34
N GLY A 77 -7.32 5.54 -8.65
CA GLY A 77 -7.02 5.39 -7.21
C GLY A 77 -8.24 5.50 -6.30
N GLY A 78 -9.36 6.07 -6.79
CA GLY A 78 -10.57 6.26 -6.00
C GLY A 78 -11.17 4.96 -5.45
N LYS A 79 -11.11 3.83 -6.18
CA LYS A 79 -11.64 2.55 -5.69
C LYS A 79 -10.74 1.92 -4.62
N THR A 80 -9.43 1.88 -4.85
CA THR A 80 -8.44 1.35 -3.89
C THR A 80 -8.42 2.16 -2.61
N LEU A 81 -8.39 3.48 -2.75
CA LEU A 81 -8.45 4.40 -1.62
C LEU A 81 -9.79 4.25 -0.90
N SER A 82 -10.92 4.15 -1.61
CA SER A 82 -12.22 3.90 -0.99
C SER A 82 -12.26 2.59 -0.19
N MET A 83 -11.61 1.52 -0.65
CA MET A 83 -11.54 0.25 0.10
C MET A 83 -10.69 0.40 1.37
N LEU A 84 -9.52 1.04 1.26
CA LEU A 84 -8.66 1.35 2.42
C LEU A 84 -9.37 2.25 3.44
N CYS A 85 -10.03 3.32 2.97
CA CYS A 85 -10.76 4.27 3.80
C CYS A 85 -12.04 3.69 4.42
N SER A 86 -12.65 2.68 3.80
CA SER A 86 -13.81 1.98 4.39
C SER A 86 -13.38 1.02 5.50
N ALA A 87 -12.22 0.38 5.35
CA ALA A 87 -11.68 -0.53 6.34
C ALA A 87 -11.07 0.20 7.55
N CYS A 88 -10.39 1.33 7.33
CA CYS A 88 -9.67 2.10 8.37
C CYS A 88 -8.83 1.21 9.30
N LYS A 89 -8.16 0.19 8.75
CA LYS A 89 -7.35 -0.76 9.50
C LYS A 89 -6.00 -0.96 8.81
N PHE A 90 -4.91 -0.68 9.53
CA PHE A 90 -3.57 -0.65 8.97
C PHE A 90 -2.57 -1.31 9.91
N ALA A 91 -1.53 -1.90 9.32
CA ALA A 91 -0.44 -2.48 10.09
C ALA A 91 0.46 -1.35 10.65
N THR A 92 0.67 -1.34 11.97
CA THR A 92 1.41 -0.26 12.65
C THR A 92 2.80 -0.04 12.05
N HIS A 93 3.52 -1.13 11.76
CA HIS A 93 4.88 -1.07 11.21
C HIS A 93 4.92 -0.44 9.81
N VAL A 94 3.90 -0.66 8.97
CA VAL A 94 3.84 -0.07 7.62
C VAL A 94 3.58 1.43 7.69
N VAL A 95 2.63 1.87 8.52
CA VAL A 95 2.35 3.30 8.72
C VAL A 95 3.56 4.02 9.30
N GLN A 96 4.25 3.42 10.29
CA GLN A 96 5.49 3.97 10.83
C GLN A 96 6.56 4.12 9.75
N LYS A 97 6.77 3.10 8.91
CA LYS A 97 7.76 3.16 7.83
C LYS A 97 7.43 4.23 6.80
N LEU A 98 6.15 4.38 6.44
CA LEU A 98 5.70 5.45 5.55
C LEU A 98 5.89 6.84 6.16
N ARG A 99 6.04 7.00 7.48
CA ARG A 99 6.29 8.31 8.09
C ARG A 99 7.77 8.69 8.18
N GLU A 100 8.70 7.79 7.82
CA GLU A 100 10.15 8.02 7.99
C GLU A 100 10.76 9.02 7.00
N GLY A 101 10.03 9.42 5.97
CA GLY A 101 10.43 10.48 5.06
C GLY A 101 9.82 10.32 3.67
N PRO A 102 10.20 11.18 2.71
CA PRO A 102 9.65 11.18 1.36
C PRO A 102 9.99 9.87 0.62
N LEU A 103 8.98 9.06 0.34
CA LEU A 103 9.11 7.73 -0.25
C LEU A 103 9.82 7.80 -1.60
N GLY A 104 9.47 8.79 -2.43
CA GLY A 104 10.11 8.97 -3.74
C GLY A 104 11.62 9.16 -3.64
N GLN A 105 12.09 9.95 -2.67
CA GLN A 105 13.52 10.20 -2.46
C GLN A 105 14.25 8.96 -1.94
N GLN A 106 13.64 8.23 -1.00
CA GLN A 106 14.22 6.97 -0.50
C GLN A 106 14.33 5.92 -1.62
N VAL A 107 13.30 5.82 -2.46
CA VAL A 107 13.28 4.91 -3.61
C VAL A 107 14.33 5.34 -4.65
N LYS A 108 14.43 6.63 -4.98
CA LYS A 108 15.45 7.18 -5.87
C LYS A 108 16.87 6.81 -5.40
N GLN A 109 17.19 7.10 -4.14
CA GLN A 109 18.48 6.78 -3.54
C GLN A 109 18.79 5.27 -3.57
N SER A 110 17.80 4.43 -3.26
CA SER A 110 17.97 2.98 -3.30
C SER A 110 18.30 2.47 -4.70
N ILE A 111 17.66 3.02 -5.73
CA ILE A 111 17.86 2.63 -7.14
C ILE A 111 19.20 3.12 -7.65
N GLU A 112 19.56 4.37 -7.34
CA GLU A 112 20.84 4.96 -7.73
C GLU A 112 22.03 4.26 -7.06
N GLY A 113 21.82 3.65 -5.89
CA GLY A 113 22.81 2.83 -5.18
C GLY A 113 23.03 1.43 -5.75
N CYS A 114 22.25 0.98 -6.74
CA CYS A 114 22.44 -0.33 -7.38
C CYS A 114 23.67 -0.31 -8.30
N THR A 115 24.58 -1.29 -8.11
CA THR A 115 25.83 -1.44 -8.88
C THR A 115 25.59 -1.68 -10.37
N ASP A 116 24.61 -2.52 -10.70
CA ASP A 116 23.98 -2.51 -12.01
C ASP A 116 22.90 -1.44 -11.92
N LYS A 117 23.10 -0.31 -12.60
CA LYS A 117 22.03 0.67 -12.79
C LYS A 117 20.94 -0.04 -13.57
N VAL A 118 20.04 -0.72 -12.86
CA VAL A 118 18.83 -1.28 -13.44
C VAL A 118 18.16 -0.09 -14.07
N LEU A 119 18.22 -0.03 -15.40
CA LEU A 119 17.40 0.90 -16.17
C LEU A 119 15.98 0.43 -15.92
N LEU A 120 15.38 0.87 -14.82
CA LEU A 120 14.01 0.52 -14.45
C LEU A 120 13.06 0.89 -15.57
N PHE A 121 13.43 1.94 -16.32
CA PHE A 121 12.68 2.43 -17.45
C PHE A 121 13.66 2.88 -18.54
N PRO A 122 14.16 1.98 -19.40
CA PRO A 122 15.15 2.32 -20.44
C PRO A 122 14.64 3.34 -21.48
N LYS A 123 13.38 3.79 -21.36
CA LYS A 123 12.72 4.78 -22.23
C LYS A 123 12.26 6.04 -21.49
N MET A 124 12.53 6.20 -20.20
CA MET A 124 12.21 7.43 -19.46
C MET A 124 13.37 8.42 -19.51
N THR A 125 13.04 9.70 -19.65
CA THR A 125 13.98 10.80 -19.39
C THR A 125 14.17 11.00 -17.88
N GLU A 126 15.25 11.68 -17.48
CA GLU A 126 15.49 12.05 -16.08
C GLU A 126 14.31 12.82 -15.48
N GLN A 127 13.76 13.79 -16.23
CA GLN A 127 12.58 14.54 -15.80
C GLN A 127 11.34 13.63 -15.59
N GLN A 128 11.18 12.59 -16.40
CA GLN A 128 10.07 11.62 -16.23
C GLN A 128 10.28 10.74 -14.99
N MET A 129 11.53 10.35 -14.71
CA MET A 129 11.87 9.61 -13.49
C MET A 129 11.66 10.47 -12.24
N ASP A 130 12.09 11.73 -12.25
CA ASP A 130 11.86 12.65 -11.14
C ASP A 130 10.37 12.84 -10.87
N ARG A 131 9.54 13.05 -11.91
CA ARG A 131 8.08 13.11 -11.77
C ARG A 131 7.48 11.82 -11.20
N MET A 132 8.02 10.66 -11.55
CA MET A 132 7.58 9.38 -10.99
C MET A 132 7.90 9.30 -9.49
N TYR A 133 9.10 9.71 -9.07
CA TYR A 133 9.47 9.78 -7.64
C TYR A 133 8.66 10.82 -6.88
N ASP A 134 8.39 11.99 -7.47
CA ASP A 134 7.51 13.00 -6.89
C ASP A 134 6.10 12.43 -6.71
N GLY A 135 5.57 11.74 -7.73
CA GLY A 135 4.26 11.07 -7.67
C GLY A 135 4.19 10.00 -6.57
N LEU A 136 5.26 9.24 -6.32
CA LEU A 136 5.34 8.32 -5.18
C LEU A 136 5.18 9.05 -3.84
N THR A 137 5.86 10.18 -3.69
CA THR A 137 5.78 11.01 -2.47
C THR A 137 4.40 11.63 -2.31
N SER A 138 3.82 12.20 -3.36
CA SER A 138 2.47 12.74 -3.30
C SER A 138 1.44 11.68 -2.92
N ARG A 139 1.51 10.47 -3.50
CA ARG A 139 0.61 9.37 -3.12
C ARG A 139 0.81 8.93 -1.67
N GLN A 140 2.05 8.87 -1.18
CA GLN A 140 2.33 8.62 0.23
C GLN A 140 1.67 9.67 1.13
N GLU A 141 1.79 10.96 0.83
CA GLU A 141 1.19 12.04 1.62
C GLU A 141 -0.35 11.92 1.67
N TRP A 142 -0.98 11.65 0.52
CA TRP A 142 -2.43 11.40 0.47
C TRP A 142 -2.84 10.19 1.29
N LEU A 143 -2.11 9.08 1.18
CA LEU A 143 -2.39 7.87 1.95
C LEU A 143 -2.27 8.11 3.46
N LEU A 144 -1.22 8.80 3.90
CA LEU A 144 -1.02 9.16 5.31
C LEU A 144 -2.12 10.09 5.82
N LYS A 145 -2.56 11.07 5.01
CA LYS A 145 -3.68 11.95 5.35
C LYS A 145 -4.97 11.15 5.59
N GLU A 146 -5.25 10.13 4.79
CA GLU A 146 -6.41 9.26 4.99
C GLU A 146 -6.27 8.39 6.25
N VAL A 147 -5.05 7.88 6.54
CA VAL A 147 -4.77 7.16 7.79
C VAL A 147 -5.00 8.07 9.00
N ASP A 148 -4.50 9.30 8.96
CA ASP A 148 -4.66 10.28 10.04
C ASP A 148 -6.15 10.67 10.23
N ALA A 149 -6.91 10.76 9.13
CA ALA A 149 -8.35 10.97 9.19
C ALA A 149 -9.10 9.79 9.84
N CYS A 150 -8.70 8.54 9.53
CA CYS A 150 -9.20 7.36 10.23
C CYS A 150 -8.86 7.42 11.74
N ILE A 151 -7.61 7.73 12.11
CA ILE A 151 -7.17 7.83 13.51
C ILE A 151 -7.96 8.90 14.26
N ALA A 152 -8.15 10.08 13.67
CA ALA A 152 -8.93 11.16 14.28
C ALA A 152 -10.39 10.77 14.52
N LYS A 153 -10.97 9.93 13.65
CA LYS A 153 -12.37 9.50 13.73
C LYS A 153 -12.60 8.32 14.69
N TYR A 154 -11.70 7.33 14.69
CA TYR A 154 -11.91 6.05 15.37
C TYR A 154 -10.95 5.79 16.54
N GLY A 155 -9.91 6.60 16.70
CA GLY A 155 -8.85 6.42 17.67
C GLY A 155 -7.73 5.51 17.17
N GLU A 156 -6.50 5.79 17.60
CA GLU A 156 -5.29 5.11 17.11
C GLU A 156 -5.32 3.60 17.32
N ALA A 157 -5.71 3.14 18.53
CA ALA A 157 -5.76 1.72 18.87
C ALA A 157 -6.77 0.91 18.03
N ALA A 158 -7.82 1.57 17.52
CA ALA A 158 -8.79 0.93 16.63
C ALA A 158 -8.24 0.80 15.20
N VAL A 159 -7.46 1.78 14.75
CA VAL A 159 -7.00 1.91 13.36
C VAL A 159 -5.67 1.18 13.11
N LEU A 160 -4.73 1.26 14.04
CA LEU A 160 -3.41 0.65 13.94
C LEU A 160 -3.38 -0.68 14.69
N SER A 161 -2.80 -1.70 14.08
CA SER A 161 -2.66 -3.01 14.72
C SER A 161 -1.31 -3.65 14.45
N LEU A 162 -0.80 -4.32 15.48
CA LEU A 162 0.38 -5.16 15.35
C LEU A 162 0.01 -6.41 14.56
N ARG A 163 0.91 -6.80 13.66
CA ARG A 163 0.83 -8.10 13.00
C ARG A 163 1.55 -9.07 13.93
N GLU A 164 0.80 -9.70 14.83
CA GLU A 164 1.31 -10.77 15.70
C GLU A 164 1.92 -11.92 14.90
#